data_AF-A0A535ESY7-F1
#
_entry.id   AF-A0A535ESY7-F1
#
_cell.length_a   1.000
_cell.length_b   1.000
_cell.length_c   1.000
_cell.angle_alpha   90.00
_cell.angle_beta   90.00
_cell.angle_gamma   90.00
#
_symmetry.space_group_name_H-M   'P 1'
#
loop_
_entity.id
_entity.type
_entity.pdbx_description
1 polymer ?
#
loop_
_entity_poly.entity_id
_entity_poly.type
_entity_poly.pdbx_seq_one_letter_code
_entity_poly.pdbx_strand_id
1 'polypeptide(L)'
;MCSVRKAAKEYGTSKAIEGGLAVGEKVCLVEDVLTTGGAALAAAERVRAAGGVIVGLVGVLDREEGAAESLARAGIPFHPLLKRADVIPGS
;
A
#
# COMPACT_ATOMS: atom_id res chain seq x y z
N MET A 1 5.56 -0.78 -14.27
CA MET A 1 5.19 0.06 -13.11
C MET A 1 3.77 0.53 -13.32
N CYS A 2 2.88 0.29 -12.37
CA CYS A 2 1.48 0.73 -12.42
C CYS A 2 1.18 1.66 -11.24
N SER A 3 0.29 2.63 -11.43
CA SER A 3 -0.20 3.49 -10.34
C SER A 3 -1.63 3.11 -9.97
N VAL A 4 -1.98 3.23 -8.69
CA VAL A 4 -3.32 2.96 -8.17
C VAL A 4 -3.97 4.29 -7.81
N ARG A 5 -5.12 4.61 -8.39
CA ARG A 5 -5.81 5.89 -8.10
C ARG A 5 -6.63 5.82 -6.82
N LYS A 6 -6.59 6.89 -6.00
CA LYS A 6 -7.47 7.10 -4.84
C LYS A 6 -8.90 7.43 -5.34
N ALA A 7 -9.68 6.37 -5.56
CA ALA A 7 -11.11 6.38 -5.92
C ALA A 7 -11.46 7.00 -7.30
N ALA A 8 -12.27 6.27 -8.07
CA ALA A 8 -12.89 6.80 -9.28
C ALA A 8 -14.07 7.69 -8.88
N LYS A 9 -14.15 8.90 -9.44
CA LYS A 9 -15.41 9.66 -9.48
C LYS A 9 -16.41 8.86 -10.32
N GLU A 10 -17.67 8.90 -9.91
CA GLU A 10 -18.78 7.97 -10.19
C GLU A 10 -19.29 7.88 -11.65
N TYR A 11 -18.49 8.23 -12.66
CA TYR A 11 -18.92 8.16 -14.06
C TYR A 11 -17.81 7.67 -14.99
N GLY A 12 -18.00 6.47 -15.56
CA GLY A 12 -17.14 5.85 -16.56
C GLY A 12 -16.34 4.67 -16.04
N THR A 13 -16.11 3.67 -16.90
CA THR A 13 -15.30 2.45 -16.74
C THR A 13 -13.82 2.76 -16.48
N SER A 14 -13.55 3.55 -15.45
CA SER A 14 -12.23 4.00 -15.06
C SER A 14 -11.50 2.84 -14.42
N LYS A 15 -10.56 2.23 -15.16
CA LYS A 15 -9.63 1.26 -14.59
C LYS A 15 -8.96 1.89 -13.36
N ALA A 16 -9.08 1.23 -12.21
CA ALA A 16 -8.50 1.69 -10.95
C ALA A 16 -6.97 1.65 -10.93
N ILE A 17 -6.39 0.94 -11.91
CA ILE A 17 -4.95 0.76 -12.13
C ILE A 17 -4.62 1.34 -13.50
N GLU A 18 -3.68 2.27 -13.53
CA GLU A 18 -3.09 2.80 -14.76
C GLU A 18 -1.76 2.07 -15.04
N GLY A 19 -1.59 1.58 -16.26
CA GLY A 19 -0.49 0.68 -16.64
C GLY A 19 -0.94 -0.77 -16.83
N GLY A 20 -0.05 -1.60 -17.38
CA GLY A 20 -0.28 -3.05 -17.48
C GLY A 20 -0.01 -3.72 -16.14
N LEU A 21 -1.00 -4.45 -15.63
CA LEU A 21 -0.84 -5.43 -14.56
C LEU A 21 -1.33 -6.76 -15.12
N ALA A 22 -0.44 -7.73 -15.24
CA ALA A 22 -0.81 -9.08 -15.64
C ALA A 22 -1.38 -9.87 -14.45
N VAL A 23 -2.28 -10.79 -14.72
CA VAL A 23 -2.78 -11.73 -13.70
C VAL A 23 -1.61 -12.58 -13.21
N GLY A 24 -1.49 -12.73 -11.89
CA GLY A 24 -0.40 -13.44 -11.22
C GLY A 24 0.88 -12.61 -11.07
N GLU A 25 0.93 -11.37 -11.57
CA GLU A 25 2.11 -10.52 -11.46
C GLU A 25 2.36 -10.14 -9.99
N LYS A 26 3.61 -10.28 -9.55
CA LYS A 26 4.04 -9.93 -8.19
C LYS A 26 4.18 -8.42 -8.07
N VAL A 27 3.50 -7.83 -7.10
CA VAL A 27 3.45 -6.37 -6.90
C VAL A 27 3.95 -6.01 -5.50
N CYS A 28 4.91 -5.09 -5.44
CA CYS A 28 5.31 -4.43 -4.22
C CYS A 28 4.68 -3.04 -4.16
N LEU A 29 4.04 -2.71 -3.04
CA LEU A 29 3.52 -1.36 -2.80
C LEU A 29 4.65 -0.46 -2.29
N VAL A 30 4.62 0.80 -2.69
CA VAL A 30 5.56 1.84 -2.24
C VAL A 30 4.76 3.02 -1.74
N GLU A 31 5.02 3.45 -0.51
CA GLU A 31 4.37 4.58 0.14
C GLU A 31 5.43 5.50 0.78
N ASP A 32 5.12 6.79 0.88
CA ASP A 32 5.99 7.77 1.53
C ASP A 32 5.84 7.70 3.05
N VAL A 33 4.64 7.95 3.57
CA VAL A 33 4.36 8.02 5.00
C VAL A 33 3.13 7.17 5.32
N LEU A 34 3.29 6.24 6.25
CA LEU A 34 2.20 5.41 6.74
C LEU A 34 1.80 5.83 8.15
N THR A 35 0.51 6.08 8.34
CA THR A 35 -0.12 6.27 9.66
C THR A 35 -0.86 5.00 10.08
N THR A 36 -2.09 4.82 9.60
CA THR A 36 -2.93 3.65 9.91
C THR A 36 -2.84 2.55 8.85
N GLY A 37 -2.21 2.83 7.70
CA GLY A 37 -2.10 1.91 6.56
C GLY A 37 -3.36 1.83 5.67
N GLY A 38 -4.42 2.59 5.95
CA GLY A 38 -5.70 2.47 5.22
C GLY A 38 -5.61 2.73 3.72
N ALA A 39 -4.80 3.70 3.28
CA ALA A 39 -4.59 3.98 1.86
C ALA A 39 -3.89 2.81 1.14
N ALA A 40 -2.84 2.25 1.76
CA ALA A 40 -2.10 1.11 1.25
C ALA A 40 -2.98 -0.15 1.17
N LEU A 41 -3.83 -0.39 2.17
CA LEU A 41 -4.79 -1.49 2.16
C LEU A 41 -5.79 -1.35 1.00
N ALA A 42 -6.35 -0.16 0.78
CA ALA A 42 -7.23 0.09 -0.34
C ALA A 42 -6.53 -0.11 -1.70
N ALA A 43 -5.23 0.20 -1.79
CA ALA A 43 -4.44 -0.07 -2.99
C ALA A 43 -4.18 -1.57 -3.17
N ALA A 44 -3.83 -2.29 -2.10
CA ALA A 44 -3.62 -3.73 -2.10
C ALA A 44 -4.86 -4.48 -2.59
N GLU A 45 -6.05 -4.09 -2.13
CA GLU A 45 -7.31 -4.70 -2.56
C GLU A 45 -7.60 -4.47 -4.05
N ARG A 46 -7.30 -3.26 -4.58
CA ARG A 46 -7.45 -2.99 -6.02
C ARG A 46 -6.50 -3.85 -6.86
N VAL A 47 -5.25 -4.01 -6.42
CA VAL A 47 -4.27 -4.87 -7.09
C VAL A 47 -4.70 -6.33 -7.07
N ARG A 48 -5.14 -6.84 -5.91
CA ARG A 48 -5.68 -8.21 -5.76
C ARG A 48 -6.90 -8.43 -6.65
N ALA A 49 -7.83 -7.48 -6.69
CA ALA A 49 -9.02 -7.55 -7.55
C ALA A 49 -8.69 -7.56 -9.05
N ALA A 50 -7.56 -6.97 -9.45
CA ALA A 50 -7.04 -7.02 -10.80
C ALA A 50 -6.18 -8.27 -11.10
N GLY A 51 -6.08 -9.21 -10.15
CA GLY A 51 -5.34 -10.46 -10.29
C GLY A 51 -3.86 -10.37 -9.93
N GLY A 52 -3.39 -9.24 -9.40
CA GLY A 52 -2.02 -9.09 -8.92
C GLY A 52 -1.78 -9.77 -7.56
N VAL A 53 -0.55 -10.18 -7.31
CA VAL A 53 -0.11 -10.82 -6.07
C VAL A 53 0.72 -9.84 -5.26
N ILE A 54 0.17 -9.34 -4.15
CA ILE A 54 0.91 -8.47 -3.23
C ILE A 54 1.99 -9.28 -2.53
N VAL A 55 3.25 -8.90 -2.72
CA VAL A 55 4.40 -9.54 -2.07
C VAL A 55 4.91 -8.78 -0.84
N GLY A 56 4.50 -7.53 -0.69
CA GLY A 56 4.87 -6.69 0.44
C GLY A 56 4.64 -5.21 0.17
N LEU A 57 4.98 -4.40 1.18
CA LEU A 57 4.95 -2.96 1.14
C LEU A 57 6.26 -2.41 1.70
N VAL A 58 6.86 -1.46 0.96
CA VAL A 58 7.98 -0.64 1.42
C VAL A 58 7.47 0.77 1.69
N GLY A 59 7.77 1.29 2.88
CA GLY A 59 7.42 2.65 3.28
C GLY A 59 8.67 3.46 3.60
N VAL A 60 8.68 4.75 3.33
CA VAL A 60 9.81 5.60 3.79
C VAL A 60 9.71 5.81 5.31
N LEU A 61 8.55 6.20 5.82
CA LEU A 61 8.33 6.45 7.24
C LEU A 61 7.07 5.75 7.77
N ASP A 62 7.23 4.94 8.82
CA ASP A 62 6.14 4.49 9.68
C ASP A 62 5.95 5.47 10.84
N ARG A 63 4.76 6.04 10.97
CA ARG A 63 4.38 6.94 12.06
C ARG A 63 4.09 6.21 13.37
N GLU A 64 4.04 4.86 13.35
CA GLU A 64 3.72 4.00 14.49
C GLU A 64 2.30 4.26 15.01
N GLU A 65 1.36 4.53 14.10
CA GLU A 65 -0.05 4.83 14.39
C GLU A 65 -1.01 3.70 13.98
N GLY A 66 -0.51 2.46 13.85
CA GLY A 66 -1.32 1.27 13.59
C GLY A 66 -1.18 0.65 12.19
N ALA A 67 -0.30 1.19 11.33
CA ALA A 67 -0.07 0.65 9.99
C ALA A 67 0.48 -0.79 10.01
N ALA A 68 1.46 -1.06 10.86
CA ALA A 68 2.11 -2.37 10.95
C ALA A 68 1.10 -3.49 11.29
N GLU A 69 0.24 -3.27 12.29
CA GLU A 69 -0.78 -4.23 12.71
C GLU A 69 -1.84 -4.40 11.63
N SER A 70 -2.22 -3.31 10.96
CA SER A 70 -3.23 -3.34 9.91
C SER A 70 -2.74 -4.10 8.68
N LEU A 71 -1.49 -3.90 8.28
CA LEU A 71 -0.85 -4.63 7.17
C LEU A 71 -0.61 -6.10 7.53
N ALA A 72 -0.19 -6.40 8.76
CA ALA A 72 -0.02 -7.76 9.24
C ALA A 72 -1.34 -8.55 9.21
N ARG A 73 -2.45 -7.94 9.68
CA ARG A 73 -3.80 -8.55 9.59
C ARG A 73 -4.24 -8.82 8.15
N ALA A 74 -3.78 -8.00 7.21
CA ALA A 74 -4.04 -8.19 5.77
C ALA A 74 -3.08 -9.17 5.09
N GLY A 75 -2.13 -9.77 5.84
CA GLY A 75 -1.12 -10.68 5.31
C GLY A 75 -0.09 -10.01 4.41
N ILE A 76 0.19 -8.72 4.62
CA ILE A 76 1.12 -7.93 3.82
C ILE A 76 2.39 -7.67 4.63
N PRO A 77 3.55 -8.24 4.25
CA PRO A 77 4.82 -7.88 4.85
C PRO A 77 5.10 -6.38 4.70
N PHE A 78 5.46 -5.72 5.80
CA PHE A 78 5.73 -4.28 5.83
C PHE A 78 7.18 -4.00 6.22
N HIS A 79 7.87 -3.23 5.38
CA HIS A 79 9.27 -2.86 5.55
C HIS A 79 9.45 -1.35 5.49
N PRO A 80 9.26 -0.62 6.61
CA PRO A 80 9.59 0.80 6.67
C PRO A 80 11.11 1.02 6.69
N LEU A 81 11.58 2.09 6.04
CA LEU A 81 12.98 2.52 6.12
C LEU A 81 13.29 3.24 7.43
N LEU A 82 12.31 4.01 7.92
CA LEU A 82 12.36 4.73 9.18
C LEU A 82 11.06 4.53 9.95
N LYS A 83 11.16 4.50 11.26
CA LYS A 83 10.05 4.65 12.19
C LYS A 83 10.07 6.03 12.80
N ARG A 84 8.94 6.46 13.35
CA ARG A 84 8.84 7.71 14.10
C ARG A 84 9.89 7.78 15.21
N ALA A 85 10.08 6.68 15.96
CA ALA A 85 11.10 6.59 17.00
C ALA A 85 12.54 6.82 16.50
N ASP A 86 12.84 6.55 15.23
CA ASP A 86 14.17 6.79 14.64
C ASP A 86 14.42 8.27 14.33
N VAL A 87 13.33 9.03 14.07
CA VAL A 87 13.39 10.45 13.70
C VAL A 87 13.20 11.37 14.91
N ILE A 88 12.36 10.96 15.86
CA ILE A 88 12.06 11.69 17.10
C ILE A 88 12.31 10.76 18.28
N PRO A 89 13.50 10.79 18.89
CA PRO A 89 13.82 9.95 20.05
C PRO A 89 12.92 10.28 21.25
N GLY A 90 12.33 9.26 21.87
CA GLY A 90 11.55 9.39 23.11
C GLY A 90 10.04 9.62 22.93
N SER A 91 9.49 9.40 21.72
CA SER A 91 8.05 9.42 21.46
C SER A 91 7.40 8.05 21.47
#